data_AF-A0A962TUW8-F1
#
_entry.id   AF-A0A962TUW8-F1
#
_cell.length_a   1.000
_cell.length_b   1.000
_cell.length_c   1.000
_cell.angle_alpha   90.00
_cell.angle_beta   90.00
_cell.angle_gamma   90.00
#
_symmetry.space_group_name_H-M   'P 1'
#
loop_
_entity.id
_entity.type
_entity.pdbx_description
1 polymer ?
#
loop_
_entity_poly.entity_id
_entity_poly.type
_entity_poly.pdbx_seq_one_letter_code
_entity_poly.pdbx_strand_id
1 'polypeptide(L)' 'MNDSLMKHGAFSWSELMTSDVDAARSFYGTLFGWTFEDFLGAGAPYTLVKVGGEPVGGMMAPT' A
#
# COMPACT_ATOMS: atom_id res chain seq x y z
N MET A 1 3.35 -10.03 -5.00
CA MET A 1 4.12 -9.12 -5.86
C MET A 1 4.46 -9.90 -7.11
N ASN A 2 4.07 -9.40 -8.27
CA ASN A 2 4.33 -10.09 -9.53
C ASN A 2 5.83 -10.03 -9.92
N ASP A 3 6.25 -10.92 -10.81
CA ASP A 3 7.64 -11.04 -11.26
C ASP A 3 8.19 -9.77 -11.93
N SER A 4 7.33 -8.92 -12.51
CA SER A 4 7.76 -7.68 -13.16
C SER A 4 8.24 -6.63 -12.15
N LEU A 5 7.68 -6.65 -10.93
CA LEU A 5 8.06 -5.76 -9.83
C LEU A 5 9.32 -6.25 -9.08
N MET A 6 9.74 -7.50 -9.30
CA MET A 6 10.90 -8.11 -8.65
C MET A 6 12.20 -8.00 -9.47
N LYS A 7 12.15 -7.32 -10.63
CA LYS A 7 13.33 -7.12 -11.48
C LYS A 7 14.23 -6.02 -10.93
N HIS A 8 15.54 -6.24 -11.04
CA HIS A 8 16.52 -5.22 -10.66
C HIS A 8 16.28 -3.91 -11.43
N GLY A 9 16.19 -2.80 -10.69
CA GLY A 9 15.93 -1.46 -11.25
C GLY A 9 14.46 -1.18 -11.58
N ALA A 10 13.54 -2.13 -11.38
CA ALA A 10 12.11 -1.87 -11.52
C ALA A 10 11.56 -1.03 -10.35
N PHE A 11 10.56 -0.20 -10.63
CA PHE A 11 9.76 0.42 -9.57
C PHE A 11 8.91 -0.66 -8.91
N SER A 12 9.33 -1.11 -7.72
CA SER A 12 8.78 -2.30 -7.07
C SER A 12 7.74 -1.98 -6.00
N TRP A 13 7.86 -0.83 -5.33
CA TRP A 13 7.07 -0.50 -4.15
C TRP A 13 6.88 1.01 -3.99
N SER A 14 5.67 1.42 -3.59
CA SER A 14 5.36 2.81 -3.27
C SER A 14 4.87 2.92 -1.83
N GLU A 15 5.37 3.91 -1.09
CA GLU A 15 4.91 4.25 0.26
C GLU A 15 4.11 5.54 0.25
N LEU A 16 2.93 5.52 0.88
CA LEU A 16 2.14 6.70 1.15
C LEU A 16 2.21 7.07 2.63
N MET A 17 2.84 8.20 2.92
CA MET A 17 2.79 8.84 4.23
C MET A 17 1.61 9.82 4.24
N THR A 18 0.62 9.61 5.11
CA THR A 18 -0.58 10.46 5.19
C THR A 18 -1.04 10.64 6.63
N SER A 19 -1.49 11.84 7.00
CA SER A 19 -2.04 12.12 8.32
C SER A 19 -3.38 11.41 8.57
N ASP A 20 -4.04 10.94 7.51
CA ASP A 20 -5.32 10.24 7.57
C ASP A 20 -5.29 9.03 6.63
N VAL A 21 -5.01 7.87 7.21
CA VAL A 21 -4.90 6.60 6.48
C VAL A 21 -6.28 6.10 6.04
N ASP A 22 -7.32 6.30 6.85
CA ASP A 22 -8.67 5.83 6.54
C ASP A 22 -9.30 6.64 5.40
N ALA A 23 -9.10 7.97 5.38
CA ALA A 23 -9.52 8.80 4.26
C ALA A 23 -8.78 8.41 2.97
N ALA A 24 -7.48 8.11 3.05
CA ALA A 24 -6.71 7.63 1.90
C ALA A 24 -7.22 6.28 1.39
N ARG A 25 -7.50 5.31 2.27
CA ARG A 25 -8.12 4.02 1.90
C ARG A 25 -9.44 4.25 1.16
N SER A 26 -10.32 5.10 1.70
CA SER A 26 -11.62 5.41 1.08
C SER A 26 -11.45 6.04 -0.31
N PHE A 27 -10.55 7.03 -0.43
CA PHE A 27 -10.29 7.73 -1.69
C PHE A 27 -9.72 6.81 -2.77
N TYR A 28 -8.60 6.14 -2.50
CA TYR A 28 -7.93 5.27 -3.49
C TYR A 28 -8.73 4.00 -3.77
N GLY A 29 -9.42 3.45 -2.76
CA GLY A 29 -10.33 2.32 -2.93
C GLY A 29 -11.49 2.66 -3.85
N THR A 30 -12.11 3.83 -3.68
CA THR A 30 -13.22 4.29 -4.54
C THR A 30 -12.75 4.63 -5.95
N LEU A 31 -11.63 5.34 -6.09
CA LEU A 31 -11.17 5.86 -7.37
C LEU A 31 -10.55 4.78 -8.27
N PHE A 32 -9.80 3.84 -7.69
CA PHE A 32 -9.02 2.85 -8.45
C PHE A 32 -9.38 1.40 -8.14
N GLY A 33 -10.32 1.13 -7.22
CA GLY A 33 -10.66 -0.23 -6.81
C GLY A 33 -9.55 -0.93 -6.03
N TRP A 34 -8.66 -0.17 -5.38
CA TRP A 34 -7.59 -0.73 -4.55
C TRP A 34 -8.17 -1.41 -3.31
N THR A 35 -7.51 -2.46 -2.86
CA THR A 35 -7.85 -3.16 -1.62
C THR A 35 -6.72 -3.03 -0.61
N PHE A 36 -7.07 -3.19 0.67
CA PHE A 36 -6.17 -2.87 1.77
C PHE A 36 -6.17 -3.99 2.79
N GLU A 37 -5.02 -4.21 3.42
CA GLU A 37 -4.82 -5.23 4.44
C GLU A 37 -3.92 -4.67 5.55
N ASP A 38 -4.33 -4.82 6.80
CA ASP A 38 -3.52 -4.37 7.93
C ASP A 38 -2.34 -5.33 8.12
N PHE A 39 -1.13 -4.79 8.20
CA PHE A 39 0.09 -5.56 8.41
C PHE A 39 0.64 -5.33 9.81
N LEU A 40 0.45 -6.33 10.67
CA LEU A 40 0.84 -6.26 12.08
C LEU A 40 2.36 -6.48 12.32
N GLY A 41 3.12 -6.84 11.27
CA GLY A 41 4.55 -7.18 11.38
C GLY A 41 5.51 -5.99 11.36
N ALA A 42 5.03 -4.77 11.09
CA ALA A 42 5.88 -3.60 10.87
C ALA A 42 6.35 -2.87 12.16
N GLY A 43 5.90 -3.31 13.35
CA GLY A 43 6.21 -2.64 14.62
C GLY A 43 5.47 -1.30 14.83
N ALA A 44 4.76 -0.83 13.81
CA ALA A 44 3.84 0.31 13.83
C ALA A 44 2.64 0.01 12.91
N PRO A 45 1.51 0.73 13.04
CA PRO A 45 0.37 0.56 12.13
C PRO A 45 0.79 0.78 10.68
N TYR A 46 0.63 -0.26 9.87
CA TYR A 46 0.99 -0.26 8.46
C TYR A 46 -0.10 -0.93 7.64
N THR A 47 -0.42 -0.33 6.50
CA THR A 47 -1.44 -0.81 5.57
C THR A 47 -0.79 -1.31 4.30
N LEU A 48 -0.97 -2.58 3.95
CA LEU A 48 -0.63 -3.08 2.63
C LEU A 48 -1.67 -2.60 1.61
N VAL A 49 -1.18 -2.09 0.49
CA VAL A 49 -1.97 -1.67 -0.67
C VAL A 49 -1.92 -2.74 -1.74
N LYS A 50 -3.09 -3.16 -2.22
CA LYS A 50 -3.24 -4.25 -3.18
C LYS A 50 -4.02 -3.78 -4.40
N VAL A 51 -3.54 -4.17 -5.58
CA VAL A 51 -4.19 -3.92 -6.88
C VAL A 51 -4.39 -5.25 -7.58
N GLY A 52 -5.64 -5.60 -7.88
CA GLY A 52 -5.97 -6.93 -8.43
C GLY A 52 -5.58 -8.08 -7.49
N GLY A 53 -5.54 -7.84 -6.17
CA GLY A 53 -5.12 -8.81 -5.17
C GLY A 53 -3.61 -8.87 -4.91
N GLU A 54 -2.80 -8.26 -5.76
CA GLU A 54 -1.34 -8.26 -5.62
C GLU A 54 -0.86 -7.05 -4.79
N PRO A 55 0.05 -7.24 -3.81
CA PRO A 55 0.62 -6.15 -3.04
C PRO A 55 1.55 -5.31 -3.93
N VAL A 56 1.40 -3.98 -3.85
CA VAL A 56 2.16 -2.99 -4.66
C VAL A 56 2.72 -1.82 -3.84
N GLY A 57 2.32 -1.70 -2.57
CA GLY A 57 2.70 -0.54 -1.77
C GLY A 57 2.22 -0.59 -0.32
N GLY A 58 2.56 0.47 0.39
CA GLY A 58 2.23 0.71 1.78
C GLY A 58 1.51 2.03 2.03
N MET A 59 0.78 2.11 3.13
CA MET A 59 0.36 3.38 3.73
C MET A 59 0.58 3.38 5.23
N MET A 60 1.04 4.50 5.76
CA MET A 60 1.24 4.71 7.19
C MET A 60 1.10 6.18 7.57
N ALA A 61 0.87 6.42 8.85
CA ALA A 61 0.88 7.76 9.41
C ALA A 61 2.32 8.27 9.58
N PRO A 62 2.58 9.58 9.41
CA PRO A 62 3.83 10.18 9.84
C PRO A 62 4.01 10.01 11.36
N THR A 63 5.26 9.76 11.75
CA THR A 63 5.68 9.70 13.16
C THR A 63 5.77 11.07 13.80
#